data_AF-A0A183JS64-F1
#
_entry.id   AF-A0A183JS64-F1
#
_cell.length_a   1.000
_cell.length_b   1.000
_cell.length_c   1.000
_cell.angle_alpha   90.00
_cell.angle_beta   90.00
_cell.angle_gamma   90.00
#
_symmetry.space_group_name_H-M   'P 1'
#
loop_
_entity.id
_entity.type
_entity.pdbx_description
1 polymer ?
#
loop_
_entity_poly.entity_id
_entity_poly.type
_entity_poly.pdbx_seq_one_letter_code
_entity_poly.pdbx_strand_id
1 'polypeptide(L)'
;MMPFLLFIYGRFFIDVTKIKIPYVNIVFQLLQVAIPALMGLGLRIWKPKLAVKCTKLTRPLFYVFIVFFLTIGVYINWSLTRLLGVYPLLILTGALLPWLGFCIASLFTLILRQSRKLVITVALETGIQNIGVGILVLLYTMPKPIGELGAIMPITVAILTPIPLCLIYLGLVIKRKCFDHQNEPVIHDPCEIEPLSTTKISSKCSNDIMNPPTDTIKSPTQVSLTDTTVTINTTVPQERM
;
A
#
# COMPACT_ATOMS: atom_id res chain seq x y z
N MET A 1 -0.07 -20.90 -2.84
CA MET A 1 -1.05 -21.26 -1.78
C MET A 1 -2.46 -21.46 -2.32
N MET A 2 -2.95 -20.63 -3.25
CA MET A 2 -4.31 -20.74 -3.82
C MET A 2 -4.75 -22.15 -4.27
N PRO A 3 -4.00 -22.89 -5.13
CA PRO A 3 -4.45 -24.21 -5.58
C PRO A 3 -4.49 -25.24 -4.44
N PHE A 4 -3.60 -25.12 -3.46
CA PHE A 4 -3.54 -26.01 -2.30
C PHE A 4 -4.70 -25.77 -1.33
N LEU A 5 -5.02 -24.51 -1.04
CA LEU A 5 -6.19 -24.13 -0.23
C LEU A 5 -7.49 -24.60 -0.89
N LEU A 6 -7.59 -24.43 -2.21
CA LEU A 6 -8.73 -24.90 -2.98
C LEU A 6 -8.84 -26.43 -2.97
N PHE A 7 -7.73 -27.15 -3.01
CA PHE A 7 -7.72 -28.61 -2.84
C PHE A 7 -8.24 -29.04 -1.45
N ILE A 8 -7.81 -28.37 -0.38
CA ILE A 8 -8.25 -28.67 0.99
C ILE A 8 -9.75 -28.36 1.17
N TYR A 9 -10.17 -27.13 0.86
CA TYR A 9 -11.57 -26.71 1.04
C TYR A 9 -12.51 -27.37 0.03
N GLY A 10 -12.05 -27.57 -1.21
CA GLY A 10 -12.82 -28.21 -2.27
C GLY A 10 -13.27 -29.61 -1.89
N ARG A 11 -12.48 -30.37 -1.13
CA ARG A 11 -12.88 -31.71 -0.67
C ARG A 11 -14.13 -31.72 0.24
N PHE A 12 -14.41 -30.63 0.95
CA PHE A 12 -15.56 -30.53 1.85
C PHE A 12 -16.84 -30.05 1.17
N PHE A 13 -16.70 -29.25 0.10
CA PHE A 13 -17.83 -28.59 -0.56
C PHE A 13 -18.14 -29.13 -1.97
N ILE A 14 -17.19 -29.85 -2.59
CA ILE A 14 -17.28 -30.34 -3.96
C ILE A 14 -17.27 -31.86 -3.93
N ASP A 15 -18.33 -32.46 -4.45
CA ASP A 15 -18.43 -33.91 -4.61
C ASP A 15 -17.40 -34.34 -5.67
N VAL A 16 -16.28 -34.90 -5.21
CA VAL A 16 -15.08 -35.23 -6.00
C VAL A 16 -15.32 -36.22 -7.14
N THR A 17 -16.49 -36.84 -7.18
CA THR A 17 -16.90 -37.81 -8.20
C THR A 17 -17.47 -37.15 -9.46
N LYS A 18 -17.91 -35.89 -9.41
CA LYS A 18 -18.57 -35.21 -10.55
C LYS A 18 -17.80 -34.00 -11.08
N ILE A 19 -16.84 -33.48 -10.33
CA ILE A 19 -16.29 -32.15 -10.58
C ILE A 19 -14.77 -32.18 -10.60
N LYS A 20 -14.18 -31.90 -11.78
CA LYS A 20 -12.73 -31.86 -12.01
C LYS A 20 -12.24 -30.41 -12.01
N ILE A 21 -11.49 -30.04 -10.99
CA ILE A 21 -10.91 -28.70 -10.87
C ILE A 21 -9.73 -28.54 -11.84
N PRO A 22 -9.66 -27.46 -12.64
CA PRO A 22 -8.61 -27.25 -13.64
C PRO A 22 -7.33 -26.64 -13.02
N TYR A 23 -6.60 -27.42 -12.21
CA TYR A 23 -5.39 -26.94 -11.53
C TYR A 23 -4.31 -26.37 -12.47
N VAL A 24 -4.16 -26.96 -13.67
CA VAL A 24 -3.17 -26.53 -14.67
C VAL A 24 -3.46 -25.11 -15.15
N ASN A 25 -4.72 -24.80 -15.44
CA ASN A 25 -5.13 -23.47 -15.91
C ASN A 25 -4.90 -22.40 -14.83
N ILE A 26 -5.12 -22.75 -13.55
CA ILE A 26 -4.84 -21.88 -12.42
C ILE A 26 -3.34 -21.56 -12.34
N VAL A 27 -2.47 -22.57 -12.53
CA VAL A 27 -1.01 -22.39 -12.53
C VAL A 27 -0.58 -21.48 -13.69
N PHE A 28 -1.11 -21.67 -14.89
CA PHE A 28 -0.80 -20.80 -16.03
C PHE A 28 -1.23 -19.35 -15.79
N GLN A 29 -2.42 -19.11 -15.21
CA GLN A 29 -2.85 -17.75 -14.85
C GLN A 29 -1.93 -17.10 -13.80
N LEU A 30 -1.50 -17.86 -12.80
CA LEU A 30 -0.55 -17.37 -11.80
C LEU A 30 0.79 -17.01 -12.46
N LEU A 31 1.28 -17.84 -13.38
CA LEU A 31 2.51 -17.58 -14.10
C LEU A 31 2.40 -16.33 -14.99
N GLN A 32 1.25 -16.13 -15.64
CA GLN A 32 0.98 -14.95 -16.45
C GLN A 32 1.01 -13.64 -15.65
N VAL A 33 0.65 -13.66 -14.36
CA VAL A 33 0.79 -12.49 -13.46
C VAL A 33 2.21 -12.39 -12.89
N ALA A 34 2.86 -13.52 -12.61
CA ALA A 34 4.21 -13.55 -12.05
C ALA A 34 5.28 -13.05 -13.04
N ILE A 35 5.20 -13.43 -14.31
CA ILE A 35 6.17 -13.02 -15.35
C ILE A 35 6.32 -11.49 -15.45
N PRO A 36 5.25 -10.69 -15.63
CA PRO A 36 5.37 -9.23 -15.73
C PRO A 36 5.84 -8.60 -14.41
N ALA A 37 5.48 -9.18 -13.26
CA ALA A 37 5.98 -8.71 -11.97
C ALA A 37 7.51 -8.93 -11.83
N LEU A 38 8.00 -10.12 -12.21
CA LEU A 38 9.42 -10.44 -12.22
C LEU A 38 10.19 -9.60 -13.26
N MET A 39 9.62 -9.38 -14.44
CA MET A 39 10.18 -8.46 -15.43
C MET A 39 10.27 -7.02 -14.89
N GLY A 40 9.23 -6.55 -14.20
CA GLY A 40 9.24 -5.23 -13.57
C GLY A 40 10.33 -5.10 -12.51
N LEU A 41 10.53 -6.13 -11.69
CA LEU A 41 11.61 -6.18 -10.72
C LEU A 41 13.00 -6.23 -11.39
N GLY A 42 13.17 -7.05 -12.41
CA GLY A 42 14.40 -7.14 -13.20
C GLY A 42 14.75 -5.81 -13.87
N LEU A 43 13.77 -5.11 -14.44
CA LEU A 43 13.94 -3.80 -15.06
C LEU A 43 14.41 -2.76 -14.04
N ARG A 44 13.89 -2.81 -12.82
CA ARG A 44 14.31 -1.91 -11.73
C ARG A 44 15.76 -2.10 -11.33
N ILE A 45 16.25 -3.34 -11.33
CA ILE A 45 17.65 -3.67 -11.02
C ILE A 45 18.57 -3.26 -12.17
N TRP A 46 18.19 -3.54 -13.42
CA TRP A 46 19.08 -3.32 -14.57
C TRP A 46 19.16 -1.86 -15.02
N LYS A 47 18.03 -1.13 -15.03
CA LYS A 47 17.94 0.25 -15.52
C LYS A 47 16.97 1.09 -14.66
N PRO A 48 17.42 1.60 -13.50
CA PRO A 48 16.55 2.36 -12.58
C PRO A 48 15.97 3.63 -13.22
N LYS A 49 16.73 4.31 -14.11
CA LYS A 49 16.25 5.50 -14.84
C LYS A 49 15.03 5.20 -15.74
N LEU A 50 15.00 4.03 -16.36
CA LEU A 50 13.89 3.60 -17.20
C LEU A 50 12.68 3.20 -16.33
N ALA A 51 12.92 2.52 -15.20
CA ALA A 51 11.89 2.16 -14.24
C ALA A 51 11.12 3.39 -13.70
N VAL A 52 11.81 4.51 -13.46
CA VAL A 52 11.16 5.77 -13.03
C VAL A 52 10.23 6.31 -14.14
N LYS A 53 10.66 6.29 -15.41
CA LYS A 53 9.81 6.69 -16.54
C LYS A 53 8.60 5.79 -16.68
N CYS A 54 8.80 4.47 -16.61
CA CYS A 54 7.70 3.50 -16.63
C CYS A 54 6.71 3.76 -15.50
N THR A 55 7.18 3.99 -14.27
CA THR A 55 6.32 4.29 -13.13
C THR A 55 5.46 5.55 -13.35
N LYS A 56 6.02 6.58 -14.02
CA LYS A 56 5.27 7.80 -14.37
C LYS A 56 4.18 7.52 -15.41
N LEU A 57 4.42 6.63 -16.36
CA LEU A 57 3.45 6.20 -17.37
C LEU A 57 2.38 5.26 -16.79
N THR A 58 2.74 4.39 -15.85
CA THR A 58 1.80 3.43 -15.23
C THR A 58 0.71 4.13 -14.44
N ARG A 59 0.98 5.30 -13.83
CA ARG A 59 -0.01 6.05 -13.05
C ARG A 59 -1.27 6.43 -13.86
N PRO A 60 -1.20 7.21 -14.96
CA PRO A 60 -2.37 7.52 -15.76
C PRO A 60 -2.98 6.27 -16.42
N LEU A 61 -2.13 5.32 -16.84
CA LEU A 61 -2.59 4.06 -17.43
C LEU A 61 -3.48 3.26 -16.46
N PHE A 62 -3.16 3.24 -15.16
CA PHE A 62 -3.98 2.57 -14.15
C PHE A 62 -5.36 3.21 -13.99
N TYR A 63 -5.45 4.55 -14.03
CA TYR A 63 -6.75 5.25 -14.02
C TYR A 63 -7.59 4.89 -15.25
N VAL A 64 -6.98 4.86 -16.43
CA VAL A 64 -7.65 4.45 -17.67
C VAL A 64 -8.14 3.00 -17.56
N PHE A 65 -7.32 2.09 -17.04
CA PHE A 65 -7.72 0.69 -16.84
C PHE A 65 -8.88 0.55 -15.85
N ILE A 66 -8.87 1.26 -14.72
CA ILE A 66 -10.00 1.23 -13.77
C ILE A 66 -11.28 1.68 -14.45
N VAL A 67 -11.26 2.83 -15.15
CA VAL A 67 -12.45 3.35 -15.85
C VAL A 67 -12.91 2.39 -16.93
N PHE A 68 -11.96 1.83 -17.70
CA PHE A 68 -12.24 0.84 -18.73
C PHE A 68 -12.92 -0.41 -18.16
N PHE A 69 -12.36 -1.02 -17.11
CA PHE A 69 -12.95 -2.21 -16.48
C PHE A 69 -14.29 -1.91 -15.81
N LEU A 70 -14.47 -0.72 -15.23
CA LEU A 70 -15.75 -0.35 -14.61
C LEU A 70 -16.85 -0.13 -15.66
N THR A 71 -16.54 0.55 -16.76
CA THR A 71 -17.52 0.85 -17.83
C THR A 71 -17.83 -0.37 -18.69
N ILE A 72 -16.80 -0.98 -19.28
CA ILE A 72 -16.95 -2.16 -20.14
C ILE A 72 -17.37 -3.38 -19.33
N GLY A 73 -16.88 -3.54 -18.10
CA GLY A 73 -17.29 -4.64 -17.23
C GLY A 73 -18.77 -4.60 -16.91
N VAL A 74 -19.32 -3.41 -16.59
CA VAL A 74 -20.76 -3.25 -16.38
C VAL A 74 -21.55 -3.44 -17.69
N TYR A 75 -21.05 -2.92 -18.81
CA TYR A 75 -21.71 -3.07 -20.11
C TYR A 75 -21.83 -4.53 -20.56
N ILE A 76 -20.73 -5.29 -20.53
CA ILE A 76 -20.72 -6.71 -20.93
C ILE A 76 -21.61 -7.54 -19.99
N ASN A 77 -21.64 -7.19 -18.70
CA ASN A 77 -22.39 -7.91 -17.68
C ASN A 77 -23.75 -7.27 -17.38
N TRP A 78 -24.35 -6.55 -18.35
CA TRP A 78 -25.63 -5.86 -18.15
C TRP A 78 -26.74 -6.80 -17.63
N SER A 79 -26.79 -8.02 -18.16
CA SER A 79 -27.72 -9.06 -17.71
C SER A 79 -27.52 -9.43 -16.22
N LEU A 80 -26.27 -9.44 -15.74
CA LEU A 80 -25.95 -9.71 -14.33
C LEU A 80 -26.26 -8.48 -13.46
N THR A 81 -26.04 -7.27 -13.96
CA THR A 81 -26.42 -6.03 -13.24
C THR A 81 -27.91 -5.96 -12.98
N ARG A 82 -28.74 -6.52 -13.87
CA ARG A 82 -30.19 -6.67 -13.62
C ARG A 82 -30.50 -7.59 -12.43
N LEU A 83 -29.78 -8.71 -12.31
CA LEU A 83 -29.91 -9.63 -11.16
C LEU A 83 -29.52 -8.97 -9.84
N LEU A 84 -28.49 -8.12 -9.85
CA LEU A 84 -28.06 -7.35 -8.68
C LEU A 84 -29.15 -6.40 -8.18
N GLY A 85 -29.96 -5.83 -9.08
CA GLY A 85 -31.11 -5.01 -8.71
C GLY A 85 -32.26 -5.80 -8.07
N VAL A 86 -32.45 -7.06 -8.47
CA VAL A 86 -33.48 -7.94 -7.89
C VAL A 86 -33.04 -8.48 -6.53
N TYR A 87 -31.75 -8.79 -6.37
CA TYR A 87 -31.18 -9.36 -5.15
C TYR A 87 -30.11 -8.45 -4.55
N PRO A 88 -30.50 -7.40 -3.80
CA PRO A 88 -29.56 -6.43 -3.23
C PRO A 88 -28.60 -7.06 -2.21
N LEU A 89 -28.95 -8.21 -1.63
CA LEU A 89 -28.07 -8.96 -0.74
C LEU A 89 -26.75 -9.36 -1.41
N LEU A 90 -26.75 -9.66 -2.72
CA LEU A 90 -25.52 -10.00 -3.45
C LEU A 90 -24.56 -8.81 -3.51
N ILE A 91 -25.09 -7.58 -3.65
CA ILE A 91 -24.29 -6.35 -3.62
C ILE A 91 -23.65 -6.21 -2.24
N LEU A 92 -24.44 -6.41 -1.18
CA LEU A 92 -23.95 -6.30 0.19
C LEU A 92 -22.84 -7.33 0.47
N THR A 93 -23.06 -8.59 0.13
CA THR A 93 -22.05 -9.66 0.31
C THR A 93 -20.80 -9.39 -0.53
N GLY A 94 -20.96 -8.91 -1.76
CA GLY A 94 -19.85 -8.56 -2.66
C GLY A 94 -19.04 -7.36 -2.19
N ALA A 95 -19.68 -6.35 -1.59
CA ALA A 95 -19.01 -5.20 -0.99
C ALA A 95 -18.29 -5.58 0.31
N LEU A 96 -18.94 -6.43 1.12
CA LEU A 96 -18.45 -6.81 2.44
C LEU A 96 -17.15 -7.60 2.37
N LEU A 97 -16.97 -8.43 1.33
CA LEU A 97 -15.81 -9.30 1.21
C LEU A 97 -14.48 -8.51 1.09
N PRO A 98 -14.32 -7.54 0.16
CA PRO A 98 -13.14 -6.66 0.14
C PRO A 98 -13.03 -5.79 1.40
N TRP A 99 -14.15 -5.28 1.92
CA TRP A 99 -14.15 -4.43 3.12
C TRP A 99 -13.59 -5.16 4.34
N LEU A 100 -14.05 -6.38 4.60
CA LEU A 100 -13.51 -7.23 5.65
C LEU A 100 -12.04 -7.54 5.41
N GLY A 101 -11.66 -7.81 4.15
CA GLY A 101 -10.25 -7.99 3.78
C GLY A 101 -9.39 -6.79 4.17
N PHE A 102 -9.80 -5.56 3.81
CA PHE A 102 -9.09 -4.34 4.17
C PHE A 102 -9.06 -4.11 5.68
N CYS A 103 -10.18 -4.28 6.38
CA CYS A 103 -10.30 -4.05 7.82
C CYS A 103 -9.48 -5.05 8.63
N ILE A 104 -9.61 -6.35 8.35
CA ILE A 104 -8.92 -7.42 9.09
C ILE A 104 -7.41 -7.32 8.85
N ALA A 105 -6.99 -7.12 7.60
CA ALA A 105 -5.56 -6.96 7.28
C ALA A 105 -4.94 -5.73 7.94
N SER A 106 -5.67 -4.60 7.94
CA SER A 106 -5.23 -3.38 8.63
C SER A 106 -5.15 -3.59 10.13
N LEU A 107 -6.18 -4.18 10.75
CA LEU A 107 -6.21 -4.44 12.19
C LEU A 107 -5.09 -5.39 12.61
N PHE A 108 -4.90 -6.49 11.88
CA PHE A 108 -3.86 -7.47 12.16
C PHE A 108 -2.45 -6.85 12.09
N THR A 109 -2.17 -6.05 11.05
CA THR A 109 -0.87 -5.37 10.91
C THR A 109 -0.67 -4.24 11.92
N LEU A 110 -1.74 -3.58 12.35
CA LEU A 110 -1.69 -2.59 13.44
C LEU A 110 -1.41 -3.24 14.80
N ILE A 111 -2.00 -4.40 15.09
CA ILE A 111 -1.71 -5.19 16.30
C ILE A 111 -0.23 -5.60 16.32
N LEU A 112 0.33 -5.94 15.16
CA LEU A 112 1.76 -6.22 14.99
C LEU A 112 2.66 -4.97 15.03
N ARG A 113 2.10 -3.79 15.33
CA ARG A 113 2.79 -2.48 15.46
C ARG A 113 3.66 -2.13 14.24
N GLN A 114 3.20 -2.50 13.05
CA GLN A 114 3.93 -2.25 11.82
C GLN A 114 3.83 -0.80 11.35
N SER A 115 4.79 -0.38 10.51
CA SER A 115 4.79 0.97 9.95
C SER A 115 3.55 1.25 9.09
N ARG A 116 3.07 2.50 9.07
CA ARG A 116 1.86 2.88 8.30
C ARG A 116 1.94 2.50 6.82
N LYS A 117 3.14 2.57 6.22
CA LYS A 117 3.36 2.15 4.82
C LYS A 117 3.08 0.67 4.64
N LEU A 118 3.57 -0.17 5.56
CA LEU A 118 3.35 -1.61 5.51
C LEU A 118 1.88 -1.97 5.74
N VAL A 119 1.21 -1.31 6.69
CA VAL A 119 -0.22 -1.51 6.96
C VAL A 119 -1.05 -1.29 5.70
N ILE A 120 -0.80 -0.17 4.99
CA ILE A 120 -1.50 0.13 3.73
C ILE A 120 -1.19 -0.93 2.67
N THR A 121 0.08 -1.30 2.50
CA THR A 121 0.45 -2.33 1.50
C THR A 121 -0.25 -3.66 1.79
N VAL A 122 -0.20 -4.16 3.02
CA VAL A 122 -0.80 -5.45 3.38
C VAL A 122 -2.33 -5.41 3.26
N ALA A 123 -2.95 -4.28 3.62
CA ALA A 123 -4.39 -4.10 3.40
C ALA A 123 -4.74 -4.17 1.91
N LEU A 124 -3.98 -3.49 1.06
CA LEU A 124 -4.20 -3.51 -0.40
C LEU A 124 -3.99 -4.89 -1.00
N GLU A 125 -2.91 -5.60 -0.64
CA GLU A 125 -2.64 -6.97 -1.11
C GLU A 125 -3.69 -7.98 -0.65
N THR A 126 -4.34 -7.73 0.50
CA THR A 126 -5.37 -8.64 1.03
C THR A 126 -6.75 -8.36 0.44
N GLY A 127 -7.13 -7.08 0.33
CA GLY A 127 -8.44 -6.69 -0.16
C GLY A 127 -8.56 -6.66 -1.68
N ILE A 128 -7.46 -6.40 -2.41
CA ILE A 128 -7.40 -6.53 -3.86
C ILE A 128 -6.87 -7.93 -4.18
N GLN A 129 -7.78 -8.80 -4.60
CA GLN A 129 -7.46 -10.20 -4.90
C GLN A 129 -7.36 -10.44 -6.42
N ASN A 130 -6.80 -11.59 -6.80
CA ASN A 130 -6.87 -12.06 -8.18
C ASN A 130 -8.24 -12.72 -8.44
N ILE A 131 -9.20 -11.89 -8.85
CA ILE A 131 -10.60 -12.31 -9.08
C ILE A 131 -10.72 -13.25 -10.30
N GLY A 132 -9.84 -13.09 -11.29
CA GLY A 132 -9.86 -13.89 -12.53
C GLY A 132 -9.70 -15.38 -12.30
N VAL A 133 -8.89 -15.77 -11.30
CA VAL A 133 -8.74 -17.18 -10.90
C VAL A 133 -10.04 -17.74 -10.35
N GLY A 134 -10.78 -16.97 -9.53
CA GLY A 134 -12.06 -17.39 -8.99
C GLY A 134 -13.10 -17.63 -10.09
N ILE A 135 -13.21 -16.71 -11.04
CA ILE A 135 -14.11 -16.85 -12.20
C ILE A 135 -13.75 -18.10 -13.01
N LEU A 136 -12.47 -18.28 -13.34
CA LEU A 136 -12.01 -19.42 -14.13
C LEU A 136 -12.30 -20.75 -13.42
N VAL A 137 -12.05 -20.84 -12.11
CA VAL A 137 -12.41 -22.03 -11.34
C VAL A 137 -13.89 -22.33 -11.50
N LEU A 138 -14.79 -21.36 -11.26
CA LEU A 138 -16.23 -21.61 -11.32
C LEU A 138 -16.70 -22.03 -12.72
N LEU A 139 -16.22 -21.38 -13.78
CA LEU A 139 -16.64 -21.66 -15.16
C LEU A 139 -16.25 -23.06 -15.65
N TYR A 140 -15.09 -23.57 -15.20
CA TYR A 140 -14.57 -24.86 -15.66
C TYR A 140 -14.89 -26.02 -14.72
N THR A 141 -15.15 -25.72 -13.45
CA THR A 141 -15.41 -26.72 -12.40
C THR A 141 -16.91 -27.05 -12.34
N MET A 142 -17.78 -26.06 -12.53
CA MET A 142 -19.23 -26.25 -12.44
C MET A 142 -19.86 -26.46 -13.81
N PRO A 143 -20.88 -27.33 -13.94
CA PRO A 143 -21.64 -27.44 -15.18
C PRO A 143 -22.38 -26.14 -15.47
N LYS A 144 -22.54 -25.82 -16.75
CA LYS A 144 -23.41 -24.71 -17.17
C LYS A 144 -24.86 -25.06 -16.84
N PRO A 145 -25.68 -24.09 -16.35
CA PRO A 145 -25.42 -22.65 -16.18
C PRO A 145 -24.91 -22.25 -14.78
N ILE A 146 -24.72 -23.21 -13.87
CA ILE A 146 -24.42 -22.95 -12.44
C ILE A 146 -23.08 -22.24 -12.27
N GLY A 147 -22.07 -22.60 -13.08
CA GLY A 147 -20.76 -21.93 -13.08
C GLY A 147 -20.83 -20.46 -13.47
N GLU A 148 -21.65 -20.13 -14.47
CA GLU A 148 -21.84 -18.75 -14.94
C GLU A 148 -22.65 -17.93 -13.91
N LEU A 149 -23.68 -18.54 -13.31
CA LEU A 149 -24.43 -17.93 -12.22
C LEU A 149 -23.55 -17.70 -10.98
N GLY A 150 -22.72 -18.66 -10.58
CA GLY A 150 -21.82 -18.50 -9.44
C GLY A 150 -20.73 -17.45 -9.68
N ALA A 151 -20.29 -17.27 -10.94
CA ALA A 151 -19.31 -16.24 -11.30
C ALA A 151 -19.84 -14.81 -11.12
N ILE A 152 -21.16 -14.61 -10.94
CA ILE A 152 -21.72 -13.31 -10.59
C ILE A 152 -21.07 -12.73 -9.33
N MET A 153 -20.69 -13.61 -8.39
CA MET A 153 -20.17 -13.18 -7.11
C MET A 153 -18.78 -12.54 -7.23
N PRO A 154 -17.76 -13.22 -7.81
CA PRO A 154 -16.47 -12.59 -8.09
C PRO A 154 -16.57 -11.39 -9.04
N ILE A 155 -17.48 -11.40 -10.03
CA ILE A 155 -17.68 -10.25 -10.92
C ILE A 155 -18.18 -9.03 -10.15
N THR A 156 -19.16 -9.22 -9.26
CA THR A 156 -19.68 -8.15 -8.39
C THR A 156 -18.60 -7.61 -7.47
N VAL A 157 -17.76 -8.49 -6.90
CA VAL A 157 -16.58 -8.07 -6.13
C VAL A 157 -15.67 -7.20 -7.00
N ALA A 158 -15.36 -7.58 -8.25
CA ALA A 158 -14.49 -6.79 -9.14
C ALA A 158 -15.01 -5.37 -9.41
N ILE A 159 -16.33 -5.21 -9.54
CA ILE A 159 -16.98 -3.91 -9.76
C ILE A 159 -16.95 -3.07 -8.47
N LEU A 160 -17.11 -3.71 -7.31
CA LEU A 160 -17.19 -3.04 -6.02
C LEU A 160 -15.81 -2.76 -5.38
N THR A 161 -14.77 -3.53 -5.66
CA THR A 161 -13.39 -3.34 -5.13
C THR A 161 -12.75 -1.98 -5.45
N PRO A 162 -12.87 -1.39 -6.66
CA PRO A 162 -12.27 -0.07 -6.93
C PRO A 162 -12.97 1.08 -6.19
N ILE A 163 -14.26 0.93 -5.85
CA ILE A 163 -15.05 1.96 -5.17
C ILE A 163 -14.44 2.39 -3.82
N PRO A 164 -14.15 1.52 -2.84
CA PRO A 164 -13.53 1.91 -1.58
C PRO A 164 -12.15 2.53 -1.80
N LEU A 165 -11.41 2.07 -2.80
CA LEU A 165 -10.09 2.62 -3.12
C LEU A 165 -10.20 4.05 -3.66
N CYS A 166 -11.17 4.31 -4.54
CA CYS A 166 -11.50 5.64 -5.02
C CYS A 166 -12.00 6.56 -3.91
N LEU A 167 -12.86 6.06 -3.00
CA LEU A 167 -13.36 6.84 -1.86
C LEU A 167 -12.23 7.23 -0.90
N ILE A 168 -11.36 6.29 -0.54
CA ILE A 168 -10.19 6.57 0.31
C ILE A 168 -9.27 7.57 -0.38
N TYR A 169 -8.98 7.39 -1.67
CA TYR A 169 -8.16 8.32 -2.44
C TYR A 169 -8.76 9.73 -2.48
N LEU A 170 -10.07 9.85 -2.75
CA LEU A 170 -10.77 11.13 -2.78
C LEU A 170 -10.76 11.80 -1.41
N GLY A 171 -11.00 11.05 -0.33
CA GLY A 171 -10.91 11.56 1.04
C GLY A 171 -9.51 12.08 1.40
N LEU A 172 -8.45 11.40 0.94
CA LEU A 172 -7.07 11.88 1.11
C LEU A 172 -6.80 13.14 0.30
N VAL A 173 -7.31 13.23 -0.94
CA VAL A 173 -7.16 14.42 -1.79
C VAL A 173 -7.92 15.61 -1.19
N ILE A 174 -9.15 15.42 -0.73
CA ILE A 174 -9.95 16.45 -0.06
C ILE A 174 -9.24 16.91 1.21
N LYS A 175 -8.83 15.98 2.08
CA LYS A 175 -8.09 16.31 3.31
C LYS A 175 -6.84 17.11 3.00
N ARG A 176 -6.06 16.71 1.99
CA ARG A 176 -4.84 17.42 1.59
C ARG A 176 -5.16 18.83 1.08
N LYS A 177 -6.19 18.98 0.26
CA LYS A 177 -6.60 20.29 -0.28
C LYS A 177 -7.17 21.21 0.80
N CYS A 178 -7.89 20.66 1.79
CA CYS A 178 -8.37 21.40 2.96
C CYS A 178 -7.25 21.76 3.95
N PHE A 179 -6.23 20.90 4.11
CA PHE A 179 -5.06 21.18 4.94
C PHE A 179 -4.05 22.13 4.28
N ASP A 180 -3.87 22.07 2.95
CA ASP A 180 -3.05 23.04 2.21
C ASP A 180 -3.63 24.45 2.31
N HIS A 181 -4.96 24.59 2.32
CA HIS A 181 -5.60 25.89 2.52
C HIS A 181 -5.43 26.46 3.95
N GLN A 182 -4.97 25.64 4.91
CA GLN A 182 -4.68 26.10 6.28
C GLN A 182 -3.20 26.49 6.47
N ASN A 183 -2.34 26.15 5.52
CA ASN A 183 -0.92 26.48 5.51
C ASN A 183 -0.55 27.21 4.20
N GLU A 184 -1.22 28.32 3.87
CA GLU A 184 -0.63 29.29 2.95
C GLU A 184 0.50 30.01 3.70
N PRO A 185 1.79 29.78 3.40
CA PRO A 185 2.78 30.80 3.69
C PRO A 185 2.43 32.01 2.82
N VAL A 186 2.30 33.18 3.45
CA VAL A 186 2.27 34.48 2.75
C VAL A 186 3.48 34.50 1.79
N ILE A 187 3.20 34.36 0.49
CA ILE A 187 4.19 34.54 -0.56
C ILE A 187 4.37 36.05 -0.72
N HIS A 188 5.47 36.57 -0.17
CA HIS A 188 6.11 37.73 -0.77
C HIS A 188 6.83 37.23 -2.04
N ASP A 189 6.38 37.72 -3.19
CA ASP A 189 6.94 37.42 -4.51
C ASP A 189 8.46 37.69 -4.57
N PRO A 190 9.27 36.73 -5.07
CA PRO A 190 10.67 36.98 -5.37
C PRO A 190 10.90 37.05 -6.89
N CYS A 191 10.74 38.23 -7.52
CA CYS A 191 11.49 38.59 -8.74
C CYS A 191 11.31 40.07 -9.16
N GLU A 192 12.19 40.95 -8.70
CA GLU A 192 12.75 42.04 -9.50
C GLU A 192 14.22 42.21 -9.07
N ILE A 193 15.13 42.27 -10.04
CA ILE A 193 16.59 42.32 -9.82
C ILE A 193 17.13 43.69 -10.28
N GLU A 194 18.06 44.23 -9.46
CA GLU A 194 19.05 45.32 -9.66
C GLU A 194 18.67 46.78 -9.28
N PRO A 195 19.63 47.65 -8.83
CA PRO A 195 20.95 47.43 -8.22
C PRO A 195 21.28 48.33 -6.98
N LEU A 196 22.41 48.02 -6.32
CA LEU A 196 23.39 48.95 -5.67
C LEU A 196 22.91 49.99 -4.61
N SER A 197 23.26 49.79 -3.33
CA SER A 197 24.04 50.77 -2.53
C SER A 197 24.27 50.35 -1.06
N THR A 198 25.55 50.11 -0.73
CA THR A 198 26.29 50.76 0.37
C THR A 198 25.70 50.74 1.79
N THR A 199 26.39 50.00 2.67
CA THR A 199 26.82 50.40 4.02
C THR A 199 25.81 51.06 4.95
N LYS A 200 25.54 50.41 6.10
CA LYS A 200 25.63 51.06 7.42
C LYS A 200 25.68 50.03 8.55
N ILE A 201 26.85 50.00 9.18
CA ILE A 201 27.11 49.71 10.59
C ILE A 201 26.23 50.63 11.47
N SER A 202 26.07 50.27 12.74
CA SER A 202 25.53 51.08 13.86
C SER A 202 24.01 51.10 13.92
N SER A 203 23.32 51.05 15.06
CA SER A 203 23.65 50.98 16.49
C SER A 203 22.31 51.14 17.21
N LYS A 204 22.05 50.35 18.26
CA LYS A 204 21.47 50.85 19.51
C LYS A 204 21.41 49.76 20.58
N CYS A 205 22.34 49.86 21.52
CA CYS A 205 22.13 49.44 22.91
C CYS A 205 21.03 50.31 23.55
N SER A 206 20.25 49.72 24.44
CA SER A 206 19.71 50.44 25.59
C SER A 206 19.70 49.53 26.81
N ASN A 207 20.75 49.72 27.60
CA ASN A 207 21.01 49.49 29.02
C ASN A 207 19.83 49.16 29.93
N ASP A 208 20.06 48.22 30.86
CA ASP A 208 19.79 48.41 32.29
C ASP A 208 20.99 47.90 33.10
N ILE A 209 21.50 48.75 33.99
CA ILE A 209 22.63 48.54 34.90
C ILE A 209 22.07 48.46 36.33
N MET A 210 22.45 47.44 37.09
CA MET A 210 22.63 47.54 38.56
C MET A 210 23.72 46.56 39.01
N ASN A 211 24.64 47.06 39.83
CA ASN A 211 25.99 46.57 40.13
C ASN A 211 26.08 45.61 41.36
N PRO A 212 27.28 45.04 41.68
CA PRO A 212 27.53 43.78 42.42
C PRO A 212 27.93 43.97 43.91
N PRO A 213 28.38 42.92 44.65
CA PRO A 213 29.83 42.63 44.81
C PRO A 213 30.19 41.11 44.82
N THR A 214 31.27 40.69 44.14
CA THR A 214 32.61 40.33 44.68
C THR A 214 32.72 38.90 45.25
N ASP A 215 33.46 38.01 44.57
CA ASP A 215 34.69 37.38 45.09
C ASP A 215 35.27 36.30 44.16
N THR A 216 36.39 36.68 43.52
CA THR A 216 37.68 35.97 43.47
C THR A 216 37.72 34.43 43.52
N ILE A 217 38.30 33.79 42.48
CA ILE A 217 39.54 32.94 42.53
C ILE A 217 39.68 32.03 41.27
N LYS A 218 40.74 32.32 40.48
CA LYS A 218 41.70 31.47 39.73
C LYS A 218 41.26 30.39 38.70
N SER A 219 41.74 30.59 37.46
CA SER A 219 42.20 29.56 36.48
C SER A 219 43.58 29.01 36.93
N PRO A 220 44.11 27.81 36.53
CA PRO A 220 44.42 27.47 35.13
C PRO A 220 44.48 25.95 34.70
N THR A 221 44.43 25.70 33.39
CA THR A 221 45.31 24.82 32.57
C THR A 221 45.43 23.27 32.79
N GLN A 222 44.97 22.51 31.77
CA GLN A 222 45.57 21.38 31.01
C GLN A 222 46.16 20.08 31.66
N VAL A 223 46.07 18.99 30.86
CA VAL A 223 46.95 17.79 30.69
C VAL A 223 46.50 16.40 31.24
N SER A 224 46.05 15.55 30.30
CA SER A 224 46.44 14.16 29.90
C SER A 224 46.43 12.88 30.79
N LEU A 225 45.95 11.78 30.15
CA LEU A 225 46.18 10.31 30.31
C LEU A 225 45.73 9.63 31.64
N THR A 226 44.99 8.51 31.65
CA THR A 226 45.48 7.14 31.33
C THR A 226 44.31 6.11 31.36
N ASP A 227 44.37 5.13 30.43
CA ASP A 227 43.79 3.77 30.33
C ASP A 227 42.72 3.25 31.31
N THR A 228 41.68 2.59 30.75
CA THR A 228 41.15 1.33 31.30
C THR A 228 40.52 0.47 30.20
N THR A 229 41.19 -0.65 29.91
CA THR A 229 40.79 -1.76 29.04
C THR A 229 39.77 -2.65 29.76
N VAL A 230 38.67 -3.05 29.10
CA VAL A 230 37.77 -4.12 29.61
C VAL A 230 37.74 -5.27 28.59
N THR A 231 38.39 -6.36 28.99
CA THR A 231 38.40 -7.67 28.34
C THR A 231 37.16 -8.46 28.76
N ILE A 232 36.42 -9.06 27.82
CA ILE A 232 35.41 -10.08 28.13
C ILE A 232 35.76 -11.36 27.37
N ASN A 233 36.09 -12.40 28.14
CA ASN A 233 36.45 -13.74 27.68
C ASN A 233 35.21 -14.55 27.29
N THR A 234 35.30 -15.23 26.15
CA THR A 234 34.42 -16.33 25.72
C THR A 234 34.86 -17.66 26.32
N THR A 235 33.92 -18.41 26.91
CA THR A 235 34.04 -19.86 27.10
C THR A 235 32.71 -20.56 26.85
N VAL A 236 32.72 -21.49 25.90
CA VAL A 236 31.72 -22.54 25.66
C VAL A 236 32.08 -23.75 26.56
N PRO A 237 31.09 -24.56 27.00
CA PRO A 237 31.35 -25.99 26.99
C PRO A 237 30.20 -26.84 26.42
N GLN A 238 30.64 -27.96 25.86
CA GLN A 238 29.93 -29.03 25.16
C GLN A 238 29.45 -30.14 26.12
N GLU A 239 28.35 -30.79 25.74
CA GLU A 239 27.88 -32.17 26.02
C GLU A 239 27.73 -32.77 27.43
N ARG A 240 26.56 -33.41 27.65
CA ARG A 240 26.50 -34.79 28.15
C ARG A 240 25.23 -35.54 27.69
N MET A 241 25.47 -36.71 27.06
CA MET A 241 24.80 -38.03 27.08
C MET A 241 23.36 -38.14 27.60
#